data_AF-W4KL43-F1
#
_entry.id   AF-W4KL43-F1
#
_cell.length_a   1.000
_cell.length_b   1.000
_cell.length_c   1.000
_cell.angle_alpha   90.00
_cell.angle_beta   90.00
_cell.angle_gamma   90.00
#
_symmetry.space_group_name_H-M   'P 1'
#
loop_
_entity.id
_entity.type
_entity.pdbx_description
1 polymer ?
#
loop_
_entity_poly.entity_id
_entity_poly.type
_entity_poly.pdbx_seq_one_letter_code
_entity_poly.pdbx_strand_id
1 'polypeptide(L)' 'GSLVLMRNTAIEKVLNRKMHPHHSGPLLVISRNQGGAYILAKLDGSVFDWPVAAFR' A
#
# COMPACT_ATOMS: atom_id res chain seq x y z
N GLY A 1 -15.45 0.34 -4.26
CA GLY A 1 -14.03 0.49 -3.90
C GLY A 1 -13.78 -0.24 -2.61
N SER A 2 -12.61 -0.83 -2.45
CA SER A 2 -12.22 -1.51 -1.21
C SER A 2 -11.18 -0.67 -0.47
N LEU A 3 -11.21 -0.72 0.86
CA LEU A 3 -10.15 -0.17 1.69
C LEU A 3 -9.09 -1.23 1.95
N VAL A 4 -7.83 -0.86 1.78
CA VAL A 4 -6.68 -1.75 1.97
C VAL A 4 -5.61 -1.07 2.83
N LEU A 5 -4.80 -1.88 3.51
CA LEU A 5 -3.57 -1.43 4.15
C LEU A 5 -2.39 -1.74 3.23
N MET A 6 -1.51 -0.76 2.98
CA MET A 6 -0.27 -1.01 2.22
C MET A 6 0.83 -1.48 3.17
N ARG A 7 1.46 -2.62 2.87
CA ARG A 7 2.61 -3.12 3.62
C ARG A 7 3.90 -2.43 3.20
N ASN A 8 4.66 -1.89 4.15
CA ASN A 8 5.96 -1.29 3.90
C ASN A 8 7.06 -2.35 3.99
N THR A 9 7.43 -2.90 2.83
CA THR A 9 8.43 -3.98 2.73
C THR A 9 9.85 -3.54 3.05
N ALA A 10 10.16 -2.24 2.96
CA ALA A 10 11.48 -1.73 3.30
C ALA A 10 11.80 -1.89 4.79
N ILE A 11 10.79 -1.76 5.66
CA ILE A 11 10.93 -1.87 7.12
C ILE A 11 11.33 -3.29 7.53
N GLU A 12 10.94 -4.33 6.79
CA GLU A 12 11.15 -5.71 7.19
C GLU A 12 12.62 -6.11 7.34
N LYS A 13 13.50 -5.42 6.63
CA LYS A 13 14.95 -5.66 6.61
C LYS A 13 15.72 -4.83 7.64
N VAL A 14 15.05 -3.97 8.40
CA VAL A 14 15.71 -3.07 9.36
C VAL A 14 15.84 -3.74 10.74
N LEU A 15 16.97 -3.54 11.43
CA LEU A 15 17.25 -4.13 12.75
C LEU A 15 16.19 -3.75 13.80
N ASN A 16 15.73 -2.50 13.80
CA ASN A 16 14.72 -1.99 14.73
C ASN A 16 13.28 -2.07 14.17
N ARG A 17 13.01 -2.94 13.18
CA ARG A 17 11.71 -3.02 12.48
C ARG A 17 10.49 -3.08 13.37
N LYS A 18 10.58 -3.71 14.55
CA LYS A 18 9.48 -3.86 15.51
C LYS A 18 8.91 -2.51 15.98
N MET A 19 9.74 -1.46 15.96
CA MET A 19 9.37 -0.12 16.38
C MET A 19 8.81 0.74 15.23
N HIS A 20 8.77 0.22 14.00
CA HIS A 20 8.35 0.98 12.81
C HIS A 20 6.95 0.58 12.35
N PRO A 21 6.20 1.51 11.74
CA PRO A 21 4.86 1.23 11.21
C PRO A 21 4.92 0.29 10.00
N HIS A 22 4.52 -0.97 10.18
CA HIS A 22 4.54 -1.99 9.12
C HIS A 22 3.48 -1.78 8.02
N HIS A 23 2.41 -1.06 8.33
CA HIS A 23 1.28 -0.84 7.44
C HIS A 23 0.96 0.65 7.34
N SER A 24 0.71 1.12 6.12
CA SER A 24 0.41 2.52 5.82
C SER A 24 -1.06 2.69 5.46
N GLY A 25 -1.78 3.40 6.33
CA GLY A 25 -3.13 3.96 6.14
C GLY A 25 -4.23 2.96 5.75
N PRO A 26 -5.51 3.34 5.88
CA PRO A 26 -6.55 2.83 5.00
C PRO A 26 -6.49 3.57 3.66
N LEU A 27 -6.27 2.85 2.57
CA LEU A 27 -6.16 3.36 1.20
C LEU A 27 -7.33 2.85 0.36
N LEU A 28 -7.87 3.70 -0.51
CA LEU A 28 -8.91 3.34 -1.46
C LEU A 28 -8.28 2.68 -2.69
N VAL A 29 -8.80 1.51 -3.07
CA VAL A 29 -8.49 0.90 -4.37
C VAL A 29 -9.28 1.62 -5.46
N ILE A 30 -8.56 2.31 -6.35
CA ILE A 30 -9.14 2.95 -7.55
C ILE A 30 -9.36 1.89 -8.63
N SER A 31 -8.34 1.10 -8.90
CA SER A 31 -8.40 0.02 -9.88
C SER A 31 -7.34 -1.06 -9.59
N ARG A 32 -7.53 -2.21 -10.24
CA ARG A 32 -6.56 -3.30 -10.26
C ARG A 32 -6.26 -3.61 -11.72
N ASN A 33 -4.98 -3.62 -12.09
CA ASN A 33 -4.59 -3.98 -13.46
C ASN A 33 -4.60 -5.50 -13.67
N GLN A 34 -4.50 -5.95 -14.92
CA GLN A 34 -4.48 -7.38 -15.27
C GLN A 34 -3.30 -8.13 -14.64
N GLY A 35 -2.16 -7.45 -14.41
CA GLY A 35 -1.00 -7.98 -13.70
C GLY A 35 -1.19 -8.07 -12.18
N GLY A 36 -2.35 -7.66 -11.66
CA GLY A 36 -2.71 -7.74 -10.25
C GLY A 36 -2.23 -6.59 -9.37
N ALA A 37 -1.52 -5.61 -9.92
CA ALA A 37 -1.12 -4.40 -9.19
C ALA A 37 -2.30 -3.45 -8.99
N TYR A 38 -2.26 -2.69 -7.91
CA TYR A 38 -3.30 -1.77 -7.47
C TYR A 38 -2.90 -0.32 -7.72
N ILE A 39 -3.86 0.49 -8.17
CA ILE A 39 -3.77 1.95 -8.12
C ILE A 39 -4.52 2.40 -6.87
N LEU A 40 -3.82 3.08 -5.96
CA LEU A 40 -4.33 3.45 -4.64
C LEU A 40 -4.48 4.96 -4.48
N ALA A 41 -5.46 5.38 -3.69
CA ALA A 41 -5.61 6.73 -3.21
C ALA A 41 -5.64 6.78 -1.68
N LYS A 42 -5.15 7.89 -1.11
CA LYS A 42 -5.46 8.29 0.26
C LYS A 42 -6.92 8.77 0.35
N LEU A 43 -7.45 8.83 1.57
CA LEU A 43 -8.86 9.21 1.81
C LEU A 43 -9.17 10.67 1.46
N ASP A 44 -8.15 11.52 1.36
CA ASP A 44 -8.25 12.91 0.89
C ASP A 44 -8.37 13.03 -0.64
N GLY A 45 -8.35 11.91 -1.37
CA GLY A 45 -8.39 11.87 -2.83
C GLY A 45 -7.03 11.95 -3.50
N SER A 46 -5.93 12.07 -2.73
CA SER A 46 -4.57 12.06 -3.28
C SER A 46 -4.23 10.66 -3.81
N VAL A 47 -3.86 10.56 -5.09
CA VAL A 47 -3.52 9.29 -5.76
C VAL A 47 -2.02 9.04 -5.72
N PHE A 48 -1.61 7.78 -5.56
CA PHE A 48 -0.22 7.38 -5.69
C PHE A 48 0.24 7.43 -7.14
N ASP A 49 1.42 7.99 -7.40
CA ASP A 49 1.96 8.11 -8.77
C ASP A 49 2.55 6.79 -9.32
N TRP A 50 2.64 5.74 -8.49
CA TRP A 50 3.09 4.41 -8.89
C TRP A 50 2.05 3.31 -8.58
N PRO A 51 2.02 2.22 -9.38
CA PRO A 51 1.22 1.04 -9.06
C PRO A 51 1.83 0.26 -7.88
N VAL A 52 0.98 -0.24 -6.98
CA VAL A 52 1.37 -1.03 -5.81
C VAL A 52 1.19 -2.52 -6.09
N ALA A 53 2.24 -3.32 -5.92
CA ALA A 53 2.17 -4.76 -6.14
C ALA A 53 1.19 -5.45 -5.18
N ALA A 54 0.53 -6.51 -5.64
CA ALA A 54 -0.26 -7.37 -4.76
C ALA A 54 0.66 -8.07 -3.76
N PHE A 55 0.30 -7.97 -2.48
CA PHE A 55 0.94 -8.74 -1.42
C PHE A 55 0.32 -10.14 -1.33
N ARG A 56 1.14 -11.17 -1.18
CA ARG A 56 0.75 -12.59 -1.06
C ARG A 56 1.60 -13.27 0.01
#